data_AF-A0A3Q9JQA1-F1
#
_entry.id   AF-A0A3Q9JQA1-F1
#
_cell.length_a   1.000
_cell.length_b   1.000
_cell.length_c   1.000
_cell.angle_alpha   90.00
_cell.angle_beta   90.00
_cell.angle_gamma   90.00
#
_symmetry.space_group_name_H-M   'P 1'
#
loop_
_entity.id
_entity.type
_entity.pdbx_description
1 polymer ?
#
loop_
_entity_poly.entity_id
_entity_poly.type
_entity_poly.pdbx_seq_one_letter_code
_entity_poly.pdbx_strand_id
1 'polypeptide(L)'
;HRSLSPQCAFVLNPATSGNVPSVTPPSPATAPSSSSFFDYKNEAVRSGSLDIWPVPDIVRPVDLARAGFYSLRNDDNPKCVFCKGSVKSWEPNDIPAVEHKTLFPPYLFVITVINPRLETSSSKTPREGNVRPMSVINNDGDGDLDELGVQKHNGPKRPDYGSVESRLRSFSSWSPNLIPTPNVLSQAGFFYE
;
A
#
# COMPACT_ATOMS: atom_id res chain seq x y z
N HIS A 1 32.69 8.42 36.96
CA HIS A 1 32.49 7.58 38.16
C HIS A 1 33.80 7.28 38.89
N ARG A 2 34.83 6.72 38.23
CA ARG A 2 36.16 6.46 38.84
C ARG A 2 36.82 7.68 39.52
N SER A 3 36.60 8.89 38.99
CA SER A 3 37.11 10.15 39.59
C SER A 3 36.33 10.65 40.80
N LEU A 4 35.06 10.25 40.97
CA LEU A 4 34.16 10.76 42.02
C LEU A 4 33.91 9.74 43.14
N SER A 5 34.12 8.45 42.86
CA SER A 5 33.96 7.37 43.84
C SER A 5 35.00 6.29 43.56
N PRO A 6 36.27 6.53 43.96
CA PRO A 6 37.39 5.65 43.64
C PRO A 6 37.29 4.28 44.33
N GLN A 7 36.44 4.15 45.36
CA GLN A 7 36.20 2.91 46.09
C GLN A 7 34.96 2.13 45.61
N CYS A 8 34.36 2.51 44.48
CA CYS A 8 33.20 1.78 43.96
C CYS A 8 33.59 0.35 43.53
N ALA A 9 32.81 -0.64 43.97
CA ALA A 9 33.06 -2.07 43.69
C ALA A 9 33.14 -2.39 42.19
N PHE A 10 32.36 -1.71 41.34
CA PHE A 10 32.43 -1.84 39.87
C PHE A 10 33.73 -1.29 39.26
N VAL A 11 34.36 -0.32 39.93
CA VAL A 11 35.59 0.35 39.48
C VAL A 11 36.83 -0.40 39.95
N LEU A 12 36.74 -1.00 41.15
CA LEU A 12 37.80 -1.79 41.78
C LEU A 12 37.83 -3.23 41.26
N ASN A 13 36.67 -3.87 41.06
CA ASN A 13 36.57 -5.26 40.63
C ASN A 13 35.59 -5.42 39.45
N PRO A 14 36.05 -5.14 38.21
CA PRO A 14 35.25 -5.32 37.00
C PRO A 14 34.79 -6.77 36.76
N ALA A 15 35.50 -7.75 37.35
CA ALA A 15 35.27 -9.18 37.17
C ALA A 15 34.13 -9.75 38.04
N THR A 16 33.83 -9.14 39.19
CA THR A 16 32.68 -9.53 40.05
C THR A 16 31.41 -8.74 39.76
N SER A 17 31.49 -7.81 38.81
CA SER A 17 30.42 -6.89 38.42
C SER A 17 29.31 -7.54 37.58
N GLY A 18 29.28 -8.87 37.43
CA GLY A 18 28.24 -9.57 36.68
C GLY A 18 28.23 -9.29 35.17
N ASN A 19 29.34 -8.81 34.61
CA ASN A 19 29.44 -8.59 33.16
C ASN A 19 29.50 -9.94 32.45
N VAL A 20 28.42 -10.27 31.73
CA VAL A 20 28.37 -11.45 30.85
C VAL A 20 29.37 -11.24 29.72
N PRO A 21 30.33 -12.16 29.48
CA PRO A 21 31.22 -12.05 28.33
C PRO A 21 30.38 -12.04 27.05
N SER A 22 30.61 -11.06 26.15
CA SER A 22 30.14 -11.17 24.77
C SER A 22 30.93 -12.29 24.10
N VAL A 23 30.47 -13.52 24.31
CA VAL A 23 30.88 -14.64 23.48
C VAL A 23 30.21 -14.41 22.14
N THR A 24 30.93 -13.81 21.19
CA THR A 24 30.58 -13.94 19.77
C THR A 24 30.72 -15.44 19.46
N PRO A 25 29.64 -16.19 19.21
CA PRO A 25 29.81 -17.54 18.71
C PRO A 25 30.53 -17.46 17.36
N PRO A 26 31.43 -18.42 17.04
CA PRO A 26 31.97 -18.51 15.70
C PRO A 26 30.80 -18.70 14.74
N SER A 27 30.73 -17.85 13.72
CA SER A 27 29.72 -17.92 12.66
C SER A 27 29.54 -19.36 12.21
N PRO A 28 28.36 -19.96 12.37
CA PRO A 28 28.02 -21.11 11.55
C PRO A 28 27.86 -20.58 10.13
N ALA A 29 28.78 -21.00 9.26
CA ALA A 29 28.56 -20.97 7.82
C ALA A 29 27.18 -21.58 7.55
N THR A 30 26.34 -20.82 6.84
CA THR A 30 25.07 -21.27 6.27
C THR A 30 24.08 -21.79 7.31
N ALA A 31 23.61 -20.90 8.19
CA ALA A 31 22.21 -21.01 8.58
C ALA A 31 21.37 -20.89 7.29
N PRO A 32 20.45 -21.81 6.96
CA PRO A 32 19.39 -21.46 6.04
C PRO A 32 18.68 -20.31 6.74
N SER A 33 18.88 -19.09 6.23
CA SER A 33 17.96 -18.00 6.51
C SER A 33 16.58 -18.62 6.28
N SER A 34 15.81 -18.76 7.34
CA SER A 34 14.40 -19.11 7.26
C SER A 34 13.65 -17.92 6.67
N SER A 35 14.07 -17.52 5.46
CA SER A 35 13.25 -16.89 4.46
C SER A 35 12.11 -17.86 4.22
N SER A 36 11.12 -17.74 5.09
CA SER A 36 9.80 -18.31 5.04
C SER A 36 9.50 -18.89 3.66
N PHE A 37 9.54 -20.21 3.56
CA PHE A 37 9.19 -20.99 2.37
C PHE A 37 7.70 -20.88 1.99
N PHE A 38 6.97 -19.97 2.65
CA PHE A 38 5.55 -19.79 2.50
C PHE A 38 5.30 -18.64 1.52
N ASP A 39 4.56 -18.96 0.45
CA ASP A 39 4.09 -17.95 -0.49
C ASP A 39 2.98 -17.11 0.15
N TYR A 40 3.38 -16.10 0.92
CA TYR A 40 2.48 -15.15 1.56
C TYR A 40 1.72 -14.27 0.56
N LYS A 41 1.90 -14.44 -0.76
CA LYS A 41 0.97 -13.87 -1.75
C LYS A 41 -0.43 -14.48 -1.62
N ASN A 42 -0.54 -15.73 -1.15
CA ASN A 42 -1.82 -16.37 -0.86
C ASN A 42 -2.44 -15.87 0.46
N GLU A 43 -3.67 -15.36 0.42
CA GLU A 43 -4.42 -14.87 1.58
C GLU A 43 -4.61 -15.95 2.66
N ALA A 44 -4.88 -17.21 2.27
CA ALA A 44 -5.08 -18.31 3.21
C ALA A 44 -3.81 -18.67 3.99
N VAL A 45 -2.64 -18.50 3.35
CA VAL A 45 -1.34 -18.70 4.00
C VAL A 45 -1.06 -17.56 4.99
N ARG A 46 -1.44 -16.33 4.63
CA ARG A 46 -1.32 -15.17 5.54
C ARG A 46 -2.25 -15.30 6.74
N SER A 47 -3.49 -15.75 6.57
CA SER A 47 -4.42 -15.92 7.68
C SER A 47 -3.88 -16.91 8.73
N GLY A 48 -3.34 -18.06 8.29
CA GLY A 48 -2.74 -19.04 9.21
C GLY A 48 -1.47 -18.54 9.91
N SER A 49 -0.79 -17.52 9.35
CA SER A 49 0.34 -16.89 10.02
C SER A 49 -0.07 -16.04 11.24
N LEU A 50 -1.34 -15.66 11.32
CA LEU A 50 -1.91 -14.80 12.35
C LEU A 50 -2.74 -15.58 13.40
N ASP A 51 -2.62 -16.92 13.42
CA ASP A 51 -3.31 -17.77 14.40
C ASP A 51 -2.91 -17.44 15.86
N ILE A 52 -1.67 -16.96 16.07
CA ILE A 52 -1.16 -16.51 17.38
C ILE A 52 -0.98 -14.99 17.36
N TRP A 53 -2.04 -14.27 17.01
CA TRP A 53 -2.07 -12.81 17.06
C TRP A 53 -2.43 -12.34 18.49
N PRO A 54 -1.62 -11.47 19.13
CA PRO A 54 -1.77 -11.13 20.55
C PRO A 54 -2.98 -10.23 20.88
N VAL A 55 -3.51 -9.48 19.89
CA VAL A 55 -4.59 -8.51 20.11
C VAL A 55 -5.76 -8.68 19.12
N PRO A 56 -6.41 -9.87 19.11
CA PRO A 56 -7.50 -10.15 18.17
C PRO A 56 -8.75 -9.30 18.41
N ASP A 57 -8.92 -8.80 19.63
CA ASP A 57 -10.05 -7.94 20.03
C ASP A 57 -9.93 -6.51 19.49
N ILE A 58 -8.70 -6.05 19.21
CA ILE A 58 -8.44 -4.71 18.66
C ILE A 58 -8.51 -4.76 17.13
N VAL A 59 -7.79 -5.72 16.53
CA VAL A 59 -7.78 -5.94 15.08
C VAL A 59 -7.83 -7.43 14.80
N ARG A 60 -8.79 -7.83 13.96
CA ARG A 60 -9.00 -9.23 13.63
C ARG A 60 -7.90 -9.74 12.69
N PRO A 61 -7.33 -10.93 12.96
CA PRO A 61 -6.36 -11.60 12.09
C PRO A 61 -6.78 -11.69 10.61
N VAL A 62 -8.07 -11.95 10.37
CA VAL A 62 -8.63 -12.06 9.02
C VAL A 62 -8.52 -10.73 8.27
N ASP A 63 -8.78 -9.61 8.93
CA ASP A 63 -8.75 -8.30 8.29
C ASP A 63 -7.31 -7.83 7.99
N LEU A 64 -6.35 -8.21 8.84
CA LEU A 64 -4.92 -8.07 8.57
C LEU A 64 -4.50 -8.88 7.33
N ALA A 65 -4.86 -10.17 7.28
CA ALA A 65 -4.54 -11.04 6.13
C ALA A 65 -5.14 -10.51 4.82
N ARG A 66 -6.38 -10.01 4.86
CA ARG A 66 -7.06 -9.36 3.73
C ARG A 66 -6.34 -8.07 3.29
N ALA A 67 -5.81 -7.30 4.23
CA ALA A 67 -5.01 -6.12 3.95
C ALA A 67 -3.55 -6.43 3.54
N GLY A 68 -3.21 -7.71 3.32
CA GLY A 68 -1.90 -8.15 2.81
C GLY A 68 -0.85 -8.39 3.89
N PHE A 69 -1.24 -8.36 5.16
CA PHE A 69 -0.34 -8.58 6.28
C PHE A 69 -0.19 -10.05 6.66
N TYR A 70 1.01 -10.42 7.11
CA TYR A 70 1.34 -11.70 7.71
C TYR A 70 2.20 -11.46 8.96
N SER A 71 2.23 -12.43 9.87
CA SER A 71 3.16 -12.40 11.01
C SER A 71 4.17 -13.54 10.90
N LEU A 72 5.42 -13.25 11.23
CA LEU A 72 6.39 -14.28 11.56
C LEU A 72 6.22 -14.49 13.05
N ARG A 73 5.97 -15.72 13.52
CA ARG A 73 5.62 -16.06 14.93
C ARG A 73 6.51 -15.45 16.05
N ASN A 74 7.62 -14.80 15.69
CA ASN A 74 8.57 -14.11 16.57
C ASN A 74 8.53 -12.57 16.47
N ASP A 75 7.78 -12.00 15.53
CA ASP A 75 7.59 -10.56 15.35
C ASP A 75 6.24 -10.15 15.92
N ASP A 76 6.26 -9.16 16.81
CA ASP A 76 5.03 -8.60 17.40
C ASP A 76 4.20 -7.79 16.39
N ASN A 77 4.77 -7.50 15.21
CA ASN A 77 4.19 -6.57 14.26
C ASN A 77 3.91 -7.23 12.91
N PRO A 78 2.67 -7.13 12.40
CA PRO A 78 2.30 -7.67 11.10
C PRO A 78 3.06 -6.94 9.99
N LYS A 79 3.62 -7.71 9.04
CA LYS A 79 4.35 -7.20 7.87
C LYS A 79 3.53 -7.41 6.61
N CYS A 80 3.54 -6.43 5.72
CA CYS A 80 2.92 -6.55 4.42
C CYS A 80 3.83 -7.35 3.48
N VAL A 81 3.29 -8.37 2.82
CA VAL A 81 4.07 -9.16 1.84
C VAL A 81 4.51 -8.34 0.62
N PHE A 82 3.78 -7.28 0.29
CA PHE A 82 3.96 -6.49 -0.94
C PHE A 82 4.88 -5.29 -0.74
N CYS A 83 4.55 -4.38 0.19
CA CYS A 83 5.34 -3.17 0.44
C CYS A 83 6.41 -3.36 1.52
N LYS A 84 6.43 -4.52 2.20
CA LYS A 84 7.31 -4.84 3.34
C LYS A 84 7.15 -3.90 4.55
N GLY A 85 6.17 -3.00 4.52
CA GLY A 85 5.79 -2.14 5.64
C GLY A 85 5.20 -2.93 6.79
N SER A 86 5.42 -2.46 8.02
CA SER A 86 4.83 -3.00 9.24
C SER A 86 4.08 -1.90 9.98
N VAL A 87 2.87 -2.19 10.44
CA VAL A 87 2.09 -1.29 11.30
C VAL A 87 2.18 -1.80 12.74
N LYS A 88 2.29 -0.88 13.70
CA LYS A 88 2.39 -1.17 15.13
C LYS A 88 1.32 -0.39 15.88
N SER A 89 1.08 -0.76 17.14
CA SER A 89 0.21 -0.01 18.05
C SER A 89 -1.21 0.20 17.52
N TRP A 90 -1.82 -0.87 17.01
CA TRP A 90 -3.21 -0.86 16.54
C TRP A 90 -4.16 -0.35 17.63
N GLU A 91 -5.07 0.54 17.25
CA GLU A 91 -6.11 1.10 18.10
C GLU A 91 -7.48 0.47 17.80
N PRO A 92 -8.41 0.42 18.78
CA PRO A 92 -9.77 0.00 18.52
C PRO A 92 -10.39 0.89 17.44
N ASN A 93 -11.02 0.27 16.44
CA ASN A 93 -11.59 0.88 15.22
C ASN A 93 -10.61 1.14 14.06
N ASP A 94 -9.33 0.81 14.21
CA ASP A 94 -8.40 0.85 13.07
C ASP A 94 -8.84 -0.15 12.00
N ILE A 95 -8.81 0.31 10.74
CA ILE A 95 -9.09 -0.53 9.58
C ILE A 95 -7.74 -0.84 8.91
N PRO A 96 -7.24 -2.09 8.94
CA PRO A 96 -5.91 -2.41 8.41
C PRO A 96 -5.66 -1.98 6.98
N ALA A 97 -6.68 -2.04 6.13
CA ALA A 97 -6.63 -1.58 4.74
C ALA A 97 -6.42 -0.06 4.63
N VAL A 98 -7.07 0.71 5.50
CA VAL A 98 -6.99 2.19 5.53
C VAL A 98 -5.63 2.60 6.07
N GLU A 99 -5.22 2.05 7.22
CA GLU A 99 -3.91 2.33 7.82
C GLU A 99 -2.76 1.98 6.87
N HIS A 100 -2.85 0.84 6.20
CA HIS A 100 -1.86 0.45 5.20
C HIS A 100 -1.78 1.45 4.04
N LYS A 101 -2.92 1.94 3.54
CA LYS A 101 -2.97 2.95 2.47
C LYS A 101 -2.42 4.32 2.93
N THR A 102 -2.73 4.72 4.16
CA THR A 102 -2.32 6.01 4.73
C THR A 102 -0.82 6.04 5.01
N LEU A 103 -0.28 4.96 5.61
CA LEU A 103 1.11 4.88 6.04
C LEU A 103 2.08 4.50 4.91
N PHE A 104 1.60 3.78 3.89
CA PHE A 104 2.44 3.30 2.78
C PHE A 104 1.85 3.64 1.38
N PRO A 105 1.80 4.93 0.97
CA PRO A 105 1.32 5.34 -0.35
C PRO A 105 2.27 4.93 -1.52
N PRO A 106 1.83 5.11 -2.77
CA PRO A 106 1.29 4.04 -3.61
C PRO A 106 2.35 3.02 -4.05
N TYR A 107 2.45 1.90 -3.34
CA TYR A 107 2.81 0.64 -4.00
C TYR A 107 1.55 0.12 -4.72
N LEU A 108 1.61 -0.09 -6.05
CA LEU A 108 0.43 -0.32 -6.93
C LEU A 108 -0.50 -1.45 -6.48
N PHE A 109 -0.06 -2.33 -5.57
CA PHE A 109 -0.82 -3.49 -5.15
C PHE A 109 -1.81 -3.24 -4.01
N VAL A 110 -1.61 -2.19 -3.18
CA VAL A 110 -2.66 -1.70 -2.26
C VAL A 110 -3.89 -1.25 -3.06
N ILE A 111 -3.67 -0.80 -4.31
CA ILE A 111 -4.73 -0.31 -5.19
C ILE A 111 -5.47 -1.44 -5.92
N THR A 112 -4.84 -2.57 -6.25
CA THR A 112 -5.46 -3.63 -7.07
C THR A 112 -6.13 -4.76 -6.30
N VAL A 113 -5.76 -5.04 -5.04
CA VAL A 113 -6.39 -6.13 -4.25
C VAL A 113 -7.17 -5.62 -3.04
N ILE A 114 -6.71 -4.54 -2.41
CA ILE A 114 -7.32 -4.02 -1.19
C ILE A 114 -8.45 -3.02 -1.52
N ASN A 115 -8.21 -2.05 -2.43
CA ASN A 115 -9.23 -1.06 -2.79
C ASN A 115 -10.53 -1.64 -3.39
N PRO A 116 -10.52 -2.65 -4.29
CA PRO A 116 -11.78 -3.18 -4.86
C PRO A 116 -12.71 -3.81 -3.81
N ARG A 117 -12.16 -4.25 -2.66
CA ARG A 117 -12.92 -4.86 -1.57
C ARG A 117 -13.54 -3.83 -0.62
N LEU A 118 -13.02 -2.60 -0.57
CA LEU A 118 -13.63 -1.50 0.20
C LEU A 118 -14.90 -0.98 -0.49
N GLU A 119 -14.89 -0.91 -1.83
CA GLU A 119 -16.04 -0.49 -2.65
C GLU A 119 -17.20 -1.52 -2.62
N THR A 120 -16.86 -2.80 -2.48
CA THR A 120 -17.86 -3.90 -2.42
C THR A 120 -18.68 -3.89 -1.12
N SER A 121 -18.14 -3.36 -0.01
CA SER A 121 -18.84 -3.30 1.28
C SER A 121 -19.72 -2.05 1.48
N SER A 122 -19.61 -1.04 0.63
CA SER A 122 -20.37 0.23 0.75
C SER A 122 -21.50 0.40 -0.26
N SER A 123 -21.74 -0.55 -1.16
CA SER A 123 -22.80 -0.44 -2.18
C SER A 123 -24.11 -1.10 -1.76
N LYS A 124 -24.79 -0.50 -0.77
CA LYS A 124 -26.26 -0.55 -0.74
C LYS A 124 -26.79 0.67 -1.52
N THR A 125 -26.96 0.50 -2.83
CA THR A 125 -28.13 0.92 -3.66
C THR A 125 -27.77 0.90 -5.14
N PRO A 126 -28.54 0.23 -6.01
CA PRO A 126 -28.55 0.54 -7.43
C PRO A 126 -29.46 1.74 -7.66
N ARG A 127 -28.91 2.88 -8.05
CA ARG A 127 -29.69 3.91 -8.75
C ARG A 127 -29.13 4.02 -10.15
N GLU A 128 -29.77 3.29 -11.05
CA GLU A 128 -29.77 3.58 -12.48
C GLU A 128 -30.20 5.04 -12.68
N GLY A 129 -29.22 5.93 -12.66
CA GLY A 129 -29.36 7.26 -13.23
C GLY A 129 -29.24 7.10 -14.72
N ASN A 130 -30.40 7.03 -15.39
CA ASN A 130 -30.55 7.10 -16.83
C ASN A 130 -29.84 8.37 -17.36
N VAL A 131 -28.57 8.26 -17.72
CA VAL A 131 -27.83 9.34 -18.37
C VAL A 131 -28.39 9.44 -19.78
N ARG A 132 -29.35 10.35 -19.97
CA ARG A 132 -29.72 10.77 -21.31
C ARG A 132 -28.45 11.30 -21.98
N PRO A 133 -28.11 10.85 -23.20
CA PRO A 133 -27.05 11.50 -23.95
C PRO A 133 -27.45 12.97 -24.09
N MET A 134 -26.58 13.86 -23.63
CA MET A 134 -26.76 15.29 -23.83
C MET A 134 -26.71 15.51 -25.33
N SER A 135 -27.88 15.64 -25.96
CA SER A 135 -27.98 15.93 -27.38
C SER A 135 -27.22 17.23 -27.62
N VAL A 136 -26.15 17.17 -28.41
CA VAL A 136 -25.49 18.36 -28.93
C VAL A 136 -26.54 19.07 -29.77
N ILE A 137 -27.17 20.09 -29.20
CA ILE A 137 -28.02 21.00 -29.95
C ILE A 137 -27.03 21.84 -30.75
N ASN A 138 -26.91 21.54 -32.04
CA ASN A 138 -26.29 22.43 -33.00
C ASN A 138 -27.22 23.66 -33.09
N ASN A 139 -27.01 24.64 -32.21
CA ASN A 139 -27.61 25.95 -32.38
C ASN A 139 -26.62 26.78 -33.20
N ASP A 140 -26.91 26.89 -34.49
CA ASP A 140 -26.42 27.95 -35.39
C ASP A 140 -27.04 29.30 -34.96
N GLY A 141 -26.74 29.71 -33.73
CA GLY A 141 -27.16 30.97 -33.13
C GLY A 141 -25.95 31.83 -32.87
N ASP A 142 -25.74 32.79 -33.76
CA ASP A 142 -24.85 33.95 -33.65
C ASP A 142 -25.19 34.74 -32.36
N GLY A 143 -24.65 34.27 -31.25
CA GLY A 143 -24.80 34.87 -29.92
C GLY A 143 -23.41 35.15 -29.38
N ASP A 144 -23.13 36.42 -29.15
CA ASP A 144 -21.88 36.92 -28.59
C ASP A 144 -21.68 36.39 -27.16
N LEU A 145 -20.95 35.29 -27.02
CA LEU A 145 -20.66 34.61 -25.75
C LEU A 145 -19.54 35.28 -24.95
N ASP A 146 -18.90 36.32 -25.48
CA ASP A 146 -17.78 37.00 -24.84
C ASP A 146 -18.22 37.79 -23.59
N GLU A 147 -19.50 38.19 -23.49
CA GLU A 147 -20.08 38.90 -22.33
C GLU A 147 -20.19 38.02 -21.06
N LEU A 148 -20.21 36.68 -21.22
CA LEU A 148 -20.26 35.75 -20.09
C LEU A 148 -18.87 35.36 -19.54
N GLY A 149 -17.80 35.95 -20.07
CA GLY A 149 -16.41 35.63 -19.66
C GLY A 149 -16.01 34.19 -19.97
N VAL A 150 -16.76 33.50 -20.85
CA VAL A 150 -16.48 32.12 -21.24
C VAL A 150 -15.30 32.12 -22.19
N GLN A 151 -14.11 31.88 -21.64
CA GLN A 151 -12.92 31.72 -22.47
C GLN A 151 -13.14 30.54 -23.43
N LYS A 152 -13.07 30.81 -24.74
CA LYS A 152 -12.96 29.77 -25.77
C LYS A 152 -11.72 28.94 -25.45
N HIS A 153 -11.94 27.77 -24.86
CA HIS A 153 -10.84 26.86 -24.61
C HIS A 153 -10.38 26.31 -25.96
N ASN A 154 -9.11 26.55 -26.29
CA ASN A 154 -8.47 25.79 -27.35
C ASN A 154 -8.51 24.34 -26.88
N GLY A 155 -9.11 23.46 -27.68
CA GLY A 155 -9.37 22.07 -27.32
C GLY A 155 -8.13 21.30 -26.84
N PRO A 156 -8.27 19.99 -26.58
CA PRO A 156 -7.18 19.19 -26.02
C PRO A 156 -5.89 19.35 -26.83
N LYS A 157 -4.79 19.68 -26.15
CA LYS A 157 -3.47 19.88 -26.77
C LYS A 157 -2.99 18.67 -27.59
N ARG A 158 -3.53 17.49 -27.28
CA ARG A 158 -3.21 16.20 -27.91
C ARG A 158 -4.53 15.48 -28.27
N PRO A 159 -5.17 15.86 -29.39
CA PRO A 159 -6.48 15.33 -29.78
C PRO A 159 -6.42 13.86 -30.23
N ASP A 160 -5.27 13.41 -30.71
CA ASP A 160 -4.92 12.03 -31.05
C ASP A 160 -5.06 11.07 -29.86
N TYR A 161 -4.79 11.56 -28.64
CA TYR A 161 -4.94 10.83 -27.38
C TYR A 161 -6.23 11.17 -26.62
N GLY A 162 -7.24 11.71 -27.31
CA GLY A 162 -8.50 12.13 -26.69
C GLY A 162 -9.37 10.98 -26.15
N SER A 163 -9.20 9.76 -26.65
CA SER A 163 -9.94 8.58 -26.18
C SER A 163 -9.09 7.69 -25.26
N VAL A 164 -9.72 6.95 -24.34
CA VAL A 164 -9.02 5.94 -23.51
C VAL A 164 -8.32 4.91 -24.38
N GLU A 165 -8.98 4.48 -25.45
CA GLU A 165 -8.46 3.47 -26.37
C GLU A 165 -7.23 3.96 -27.15
N SER A 166 -7.25 5.21 -27.65
CA SER A 166 -6.08 5.82 -28.30
C SER A 166 -4.88 5.88 -27.35
N ARG A 167 -5.13 6.24 -26.08
CA ARG A 167 -4.10 6.26 -25.03
C ARG A 167 -3.57 4.86 -24.74
N LEU A 168 -4.43 3.84 -24.72
CA LEU A 168 -4.00 2.47 -24.47
C LEU A 168 -3.02 1.95 -25.54
N ARG A 169 -3.28 2.27 -26.81
CA ARG A 169 -2.41 1.86 -27.93
C ARG A 169 -1.01 2.46 -27.87
N SER A 170 -0.86 3.61 -27.21
CA SER A 170 0.42 4.28 -27.04
C SER A 170 1.42 3.45 -26.21
N PHE A 171 0.92 2.57 -25.33
CA PHE A 171 1.74 1.69 -24.48
C PHE A 171 2.25 0.42 -25.19
N SER A 172 2.34 0.41 -26.52
CA SER A 172 2.78 -0.76 -27.29
C SER A 172 4.18 -1.27 -26.91
N SER A 173 5.08 -0.37 -26.51
CA SER A 173 6.44 -0.66 -26.03
C SER A 173 6.56 -0.68 -24.51
N TRP A 174 5.43 -0.60 -23.78
CA TRP A 174 5.43 -0.65 -22.33
C TRP A 174 5.80 -2.05 -21.84
N SER A 175 6.73 -2.12 -20.89
CA SER A 175 7.12 -3.41 -20.33
C SER A 175 5.97 -4.02 -19.53
N PRO A 176 5.59 -5.29 -19.77
CA PRO A 176 4.45 -5.93 -19.09
C PRO A 176 4.64 -6.08 -17.58
N ASN A 177 5.88 -5.95 -17.11
CA ASN A 177 6.26 -6.04 -15.70
C ASN A 177 6.24 -4.68 -14.98
N LEU A 178 6.05 -3.58 -15.72
CA LEU A 178 5.95 -2.25 -15.12
C LEU A 178 4.50 -1.99 -14.69
N ILE A 179 4.38 -1.52 -13.46
CA ILE A 179 3.12 -1.15 -12.83
C ILE A 179 3.26 0.35 -12.50
N PRO A 180 2.25 1.22 -12.74
CA PRO A 180 0.85 0.96 -13.14
C PRO A 180 0.66 0.27 -14.50
N THR A 181 -0.44 -0.48 -14.67
CA THR A 181 -0.75 -1.10 -15.97
C THR A 181 -1.19 -0.03 -16.99
N PRO A 182 -0.95 -0.25 -18.29
CA PRO A 182 -1.38 0.64 -19.36
C PRO A 182 -2.88 1.02 -19.30
N ASN A 183 -3.73 0.08 -18.93
CA ASN A 183 -5.17 0.32 -18.78
C ASN A 183 -5.47 1.36 -17.68
N VAL A 184 -4.81 1.25 -16.52
CA VAL A 184 -5.01 2.21 -15.42
C VAL A 184 -4.50 3.60 -15.81
N LEU A 185 -3.33 3.68 -16.45
CA LEU A 185 -2.77 4.94 -16.94
C LEU A 185 -3.68 5.60 -17.97
N SER A 186 -4.20 4.82 -18.92
CA SER A 186 -5.09 5.31 -19.99
C SER A 186 -6.43 5.79 -19.46
N GLN A 187 -7.02 5.10 -18.48
CA GLN A 187 -8.23 5.56 -17.80
C GLN A 187 -7.99 6.88 -17.04
N ALA A 188 -6.81 7.05 -16.46
CA ALA A 188 -6.48 8.20 -15.62
C ALA A 188 -6.09 9.48 -16.38
N GLY A 189 -5.84 9.44 -17.69
CA GLY A 189 -5.31 10.62 -18.38
C GLY A 189 -4.16 10.35 -19.33
N PHE A 190 -3.34 9.35 -19.02
CA PHE A 190 -1.97 9.26 -19.47
C PHE A 190 -1.82 8.47 -20.78
N PHE A 191 -0.79 8.81 -21.54
CA PHE A 191 -0.33 8.11 -22.74
C PHE A 191 1.21 8.01 -22.72
N TYR A 192 1.76 7.14 -23.55
CA TYR A 192 3.17 6.83 -23.67
C TYR A 192 3.70 7.26 -25.04
N GLU A 193 4.85 7.93 -25.06
CA GLU A 193 5.49 8.46 -26.28
C GLU A 193 6.94 8.00 -26.35
#